data_AF-A0A2T1GK23-F1
#
_entry.id   AF-A0A2T1GK23-F1
#
_cell.length_a   1.000
_cell.length_b   1.000
_cell.length_c   1.000
_cell.angle_alpha   90.00
_cell.angle_beta   90.00
_cell.angle_gamma   90.00
#
_symmetry.space_group_name_H-M   'P 1'
#
loop_
_entity.id
_entity.type
_entity.pdbx_description
1 polymer ?
#
loop_
_entity_poly.entity_id
_entity_poly.type
_entity_poly.pdbx_seq_one_letter_code
_entity_poly.pdbx_strand_id
1 'polypeptide(L)'
;MNEDLIRKLAAGKLFRSVSLGQLGIHLCAYIAAFVKLIIIDAGGYYDASILRFLAITAGSMPLFAIEWWLIQNSLKISKSKRAWGYYLNFGICLWSIGTIVISYFV
;
A
#
# COMPACT_ATOMS: atom_id res chain seq x y z
N MET A 1 -2.80 -37.40 -2.41
CA MET A 1 -2.44 -36.06 -1.90
C MET A 1 -3.52 -35.10 -2.36
N ASN A 2 -4.19 -34.41 -1.42
CA ASN A 2 -5.51 -33.81 -1.59
C ASN A 2 -5.47 -32.56 -2.50
N GLU A 3 -6.08 -32.61 -3.69
CA GLU A 3 -6.10 -31.50 -4.65
C GLU A 3 -6.56 -30.17 -4.02
N ASP A 4 -7.47 -30.25 -3.04
CA ASP A 4 -8.03 -29.09 -2.35
C ASP A 4 -6.98 -28.34 -1.51
N LEU A 5 -6.03 -29.09 -0.93
CA LEU A 5 -4.89 -28.52 -0.20
C LEU A 5 -3.95 -27.77 -1.14
N ILE A 6 -3.68 -28.35 -2.32
CA ILE A 6 -2.83 -27.73 -3.35
C ILE A 6 -3.46 -26.42 -3.83
N ARG A 7 -4.76 -26.41 -4.13
CA ARG A 7 -5.50 -25.20 -4.53
C ARG A 7 -5.48 -24.13 -3.44
N LYS A 8 -5.68 -24.52 -2.17
CA LYS A 8 -5.64 -23.58 -1.03
C LYS A 8 -4.28 -22.90 -0.91
N LEU A 9 -3.20 -23.67 -1.01
CA LEU A 9 -1.82 -23.18 -0.94
C LEU A 9 -1.48 -22.28 -2.13
N ALA A 10 -1.84 -22.68 -3.35
CA ALA A 10 -1.62 -21.88 -4.56
C ALA A 10 -2.29 -20.51 -4.46
N ALA A 11 -3.56 -20.47 -4.05
CA ALA A 11 -4.29 -19.21 -3.85
C ALA A 11 -3.70 -18.35 -2.73
N GLY A 12 -3.09 -18.96 -1.70
CA GLY A 12 -2.42 -18.22 -0.61
C GLY A 12 -1.11 -17.59 -1.08
N LYS A 13 -0.33 -18.32 -1.90
CA LYS A 13 0.89 -17.80 -2.54
C LYS A 13 0.56 -16.66 -3.51
N LEU A 14 -0.46 -16.82 -4.35
CA LEU A 14 -0.90 -15.76 -5.26
C LEU A 14 -1.28 -14.48 -4.49
N PHE A 15 -2.09 -14.63 -3.43
CA PHE A 15 -2.47 -13.50 -2.57
C PHE A 15 -1.25 -12.81 -1.94
N ARG A 16 -0.26 -13.59 -1.49
CA ARG A 16 1.00 -13.05 -0.96
C ARG A 16 1.77 -12.25 -2.02
N SER A 17 1.90 -12.78 -3.23
CA SER A 17 2.60 -12.10 -4.33
C SER A 17 1.92 -10.79 -4.71
N VAL A 18 0.59 -10.76 -4.78
CA VAL A 18 -0.17 -9.52 -5.02
C VAL A 18 0.07 -8.52 -3.91
N SER A 19 0.01 -8.94 -2.65
CA SER A 19 0.24 -8.05 -1.51
C SER A 19 1.68 -7.51 -1.46
N LEU A 20 2.68 -8.33 -1.85
CA LEU A 20 4.07 -7.87 -1.99
C LEU A 20 4.25 -6.86 -3.12
N GLY A 21 3.61 -7.08 -4.27
CA GLY A 21 3.63 -6.11 -5.37
C GLY A 21 2.99 -4.79 -4.95
N GLN A 22 1.88 -4.86 -4.23
CA GLN A 22 1.16 -3.69 -3.72
C GLN A 22 1.99 -2.90 -2.70
N LEU A 23 2.67 -3.60 -1.77
CA LEU A 23 3.64 -3.02 -0.84
C LEU A 23 4.76 -2.25 -1.59
N GLY A 24 5.25 -2.80 -2.70
CA GLY A 24 6.24 -2.14 -3.55
C GLY A 24 5.72 -0.85 -4.20
N ILE A 25 4.50 -0.90 -4.75
CA ILE A 25 3.84 0.29 -5.31
C ILE A 25 3.63 1.35 -4.23
N HIS A 26 3.19 0.94 -3.03
CA HIS A 26 2.96 1.84 -1.91
C HIS A 26 4.27 2.48 -1.41
N LEU A 27 5.36 1.72 -1.37
CA LEU A 27 6.70 2.24 -1.08
C LEU A 27 7.14 3.32 -2.07
N CYS A 28 6.96 3.10 -3.37
CA CYS A 28 7.26 4.11 -4.38
C CYS A 28 6.42 5.39 -4.19
N ALA A 29 5.12 5.25 -3.92
CA ALA A 29 4.24 6.39 -3.66
C ALA A 29 4.66 7.16 -2.40
N TYR A 30 5.00 6.45 -1.33
CA TYR A 30 5.49 7.05 -0.09
C TYR A 30 6.79 7.84 -0.29
N ILE A 31 7.75 7.27 -1.02
CA ILE A 31 9.01 7.95 -1.35
C ILE A 31 8.73 9.22 -2.17
N ALA A 32 7.83 9.16 -3.17
CA ALA A 32 7.47 10.33 -3.98
C ALA A 32 6.89 11.47 -3.11
N ALA A 33 5.97 11.14 -2.19
CA ALA A 33 5.40 12.13 -1.27
C ALA A 33 6.46 12.71 -0.32
N PHE A 34 7.37 11.88 0.19
CA PHE A 34 8.43 12.30 1.09
C PHE A 34 9.45 13.22 0.40
N VAL A 35 9.86 12.88 -0.83
CA VAL A 35 10.74 13.74 -1.64
C VAL A 35 10.08 15.08 -1.93
N LYS A 36 8.79 15.08 -2.27
CA LYS A 36 8.04 16.32 -2.50
C LYS A 36 7.98 17.18 -1.25
N LEU A 37 7.77 16.59 -0.07
CA LEU A 37 7.79 17.29 1.21
C LEU A 37 9.15 17.99 1.45
N ILE A 38 10.27 17.31 1.18
CA ILE A 38 11.62 17.89 1.30
C ILE A 38 11.79 19.09 0.36
N ILE A 39 11.32 18.98 -0.88
CA ILE A 39 11.43 20.06 -1.88
C ILE A 39 10.64 21.30 -1.43
N ILE A 40 9.42 21.11 -0.93
CA ILE A 40 8.56 22.20 -0.45
C ILE A 40 9.20 22.90 0.76
N ASP A 41 9.69 22.12 1.73
CA ASP A 41 10.34 22.64 2.94
C ASP A 41 11.62 23.43 2.60
N ALA A 42 12.49 22.87 1.74
CA ALA A 42 13.73 23.53 1.30
C ALA A 42 13.48 24.82 0.49
N GLY A 43 12.36 24.89 -0.22
CA GLY A 43 11.95 26.09 -0.97
C GLY A 43 11.35 27.20 -0.09
N GLY A 44 11.12 26.95 1.20
CA GLY A 44 10.48 27.89 2.11
C GLY A 44 8.99 28.12 1.84
N TYR A 45 8.35 27.26 1.06
CA TYR A 45 6.92 27.31 0.75
C TYR A 45 6.10 26.71 1.90
N TYR A 46 6.09 27.39 3.04
CA TYR A 46 5.28 26.99 4.19
C TYR A 46 3.82 27.38 3.98
N ASP A 47 3.07 26.55 3.27
CA ASP A 47 1.64 26.73 3.02
C ASP A 47 0.82 25.44 3.28
N ALA A 48 -0.45 25.44 2.87
CA ALA A 48 -1.35 24.29 3.00
C ALA A 48 -0.90 23.02 2.26
N SER A 49 0.15 23.08 1.42
CA SER A 49 0.74 21.91 0.77
C SER A 49 1.55 21.04 1.74
N ILE A 50 2.33 21.63 2.66
CA ILE A 50 3.10 20.88 3.67
C ILE A 50 2.18 20.02 4.54
N LEU A 51 1.07 20.59 5.02
CA LEU A 51 0.10 19.85 5.83
C LEU A 51 -0.54 18.69 5.05
N ARG A 52 -0.77 18.86 3.74
CA ARG A 52 -1.28 17.79 2.87
C ARG A 52 -0.27 16.66 2.73
N PHE A 53 1.00 16.96 2.47
CA PHE A 53 2.04 15.93 2.35
C PHE A 53 2.33 15.24 3.68
N LEU A 54 2.34 15.96 4.80
CA LEU A 54 2.40 15.35 6.14
C LEU A 54 1.23 14.39 6.40
N ALA A 55 0.01 14.78 6.03
CA ALA A 55 -1.16 13.90 6.18
C ALA A 55 -1.06 12.64 5.30
N ILE A 56 -0.56 12.76 4.07
CA ILE A 56 -0.33 11.61 3.17
C ILE A 56 0.73 10.67 3.75
N THR A 57 1.85 11.20 4.23
CA THR A 57 2.93 10.43 4.85
C THR A 57 2.44 9.70 6.11
N ALA A 58 1.73 10.40 6.98
CA ALA A 58 1.17 9.83 8.21
C ALA A 58 0.09 8.77 7.90
N GLY A 59 -0.79 9.03 6.93
CA GLY A 59 -1.85 8.09 6.51
C GLY A 59 -1.31 6.82 5.83
N SER A 60 -0.15 6.90 5.17
CA SER A 60 0.49 5.75 4.51
C SER A 60 1.08 4.75 5.50
N MET A 61 1.55 5.19 6.68
CA MET A 61 2.17 4.31 7.66
C MET A 61 1.25 3.18 8.18
N PRO A 62 -0.01 3.44 8.57
CA PRO A 62 -0.96 2.38 8.89
C PRO A 62 -1.21 1.41 7.72
N LEU A 63 -1.19 1.90 6.47
CA LEU A 63 -1.42 1.06 5.29
C LEU A 63 -0.27 0.05 5.10
N PHE A 64 0.99 0.46 5.30
CA PHE A 64 2.13 -0.46 5.33
C PHE A 64 1.96 -1.57 6.39
N ALA A 65 1.50 -1.21 7.59
CA ALA A 65 1.27 -2.19 8.65
C ALA A 65 0.19 -3.21 8.25
N ILE A 66 -0.88 -2.76 7.59
CA ILE A 66 -1.94 -3.62 7.09
C ILE A 66 -1.43 -4.55 5.98
N GLU A 67 -0.71 -4.02 4.98
CA GLU A 67 -0.12 -4.85 3.90
C GLU A 67 0.84 -5.89 4.46
N TRP A 68 1.70 -5.49 5.40
CA TRP A 68 2.62 -6.40 6.06
C TRP A 68 1.87 -7.51 6.80
N TRP A 69 0.80 -7.17 7.53
CA TRP A 69 -0.04 -8.15 8.21
C TRP A 69 -0.70 -9.12 7.22
N LEU A 70 -1.19 -8.64 6.07
CA LEU A 70 -1.76 -9.48 5.01
C LEU A 70 -0.71 -10.44 4.43
N ILE A 71 0.53 -9.98 4.21
CA ILE A 71 1.63 -10.80 3.73
C ILE A 71 1.96 -11.92 4.72
N GLN A 72 2.13 -11.57 6.00
CA GLN A 72 2.46 -12.54 7.07
C GLN A 72 1.38 -13.60 7.25
N ASN A 73 0.11 -13.22 7.09
CA ASN A 73 -1.01 -14.12 7.29
C ASN A 73 -1.50 -14.81 6.01
N SER A 74 -1.02 -14.43 4.83
CA SER A 74 -1.46 -14.86 3.49
C SER A 74 -1.79 -16.35 3.32
N LEU A 75 -1.04 -17.25 3.95
CA LEU A 75 -1.25 -18.71 3.88
C LEU A 75 -2.28 -19.25 4.87
N LYS A 76 -2.55 -18.48 5.94
CA LYS A 76 -3.47 -18.84 7.04
C LYS A 76 -4.88 -18.28 6.83
N ILE A 77 -5.04 -17.31 5.94
CA ILE A 77 -6.33 -16.63 5.74
C ILE A 77 -7.34 -17.50 4.97
N SER A 78 -8.59 -17.49 5.41
CA SER A 78 -9.69 -18.21 4.75
C SER A 78 -10.01 -17.62 3.37
N LYS A 79 -10.82 -18.33 2.56
CA LYS A 79 -11.25 -17.86 1.24
C LYS A 79 -11.97 -16.49 1.31
N SER A 80 -12.92 -16.33 2.22
CA SER A 80 -13.67 -15.07 2.41
C SER A 80 -12.76 -13.92 2.84
N LYS A 81 -11.86 -14.17 3.79
CA LYS A 81 -10.91 -13.15 4.26
C LYS A 81 -9.87 -12.77 3.19
N ARG A 82 -9.47 -13.69 2.30
CA ARG A 82 -8.63 -13.37 1.13
C ARG A 82 -9.34 -12.44 0.14
N ALA A 83 -10.64 -12.64 -0.10
CA ALA A 83 -11.42 -11.73 -0.93
C ALA A 83 -11.41 -10.31 -0.36
N TRP A 84 -11.65 -10.16 0.95
CA TRP A 84 -11.50 -8.88 1.64
C TRP A 84 -10.09 -8.29 1.55
N GLY A 85 -9.06 -9.13 1.68
CA GLY A 85 -7.67 -8.70 1.49
C GLY A 85 -7.40 -8.15 0.09
N TYR A 86 -7.99 -8.72 -0.96
CA TYR A 86 -7.88 -8.17 -2.32
C TYR A 86 -8.56 -6.80 -2.46
N TYR A 87 -9.76 -6.63 -1.90
CA TYR A 87 -10.43 -5.33 -1.89
C TYR A 87 -9.61 -4.27 -1.14
N LEU A 88 -8.97 -4.67 -0.04
CA LEU A 88 -8.10 -3.79 0.72
C LEU A 88 -6.84 -3.41 -0.07
N ASN A 89 -6.17 -4.37 -0.71
CA ASN A 89 -5.04 -4.10 -1.62
C ASN A 89 -5.44 -3.14 -2.75
N PHE A 90 -6.65 -3.28 -3.30
CA PHE A 90 -7.17 -2.36 -4.31
C PHE A 90 -7.36 -0.94 -3.76
N GLY A 91 -7.91 -0.80 -2.55
CA GLY A 91 -8.04 0.51 -1.87
C GLY A 91 -6.68 1.18 -1.62
N ILE A 92 -5.69 0.42 -1.16
CA ILE A 92 -4.31 0.91 -0.99
C ILE A 92 -3.71 1.30 -2.35
N CYS A 93 -4.00 0.55 -3.42
CA CYS A 93 -3.56 0.91 -4.76
C CYS A 93 -4.11 2.27 -5.19
N LEU A 94 -5.41 2.52 -5.01
CA LEU A 94 -6.01 3.82 -5.30
C LEU A 94 -5.38 4.96 -4.47
N TRP A 95 -5.12 4.71 -3.18
CA TRP A 95 -4.41 5.67 -2.32
C TRP A 95 -3.00 5.97 -2.84
N SER A 96 -2.23 4.95 -3.20
CA SER A 96 -0.88 5.09 -3.74
C SER A 96 -0.87 5.85 -5.06
N ILE A 97 -1.79 5.55 -5.97
CA ILE A 97 -1.94 6.27 -7.24
C ILE A 97 -2.29 7.74 -6.97
N GLY A 98 -3.26 8.01 -6.10
CA GLY A 98 -3.63 9.38 -5.72
C GLY A 98 -2.46 10.15 -5.11
N THR A 99 -1.68 9.49 -4.25
CA THR A 99 -0.45 10.04 -3.65
C THR A 99 0.58 10.43 -4.71
N ILE A 100 0.84 9.55 -5.68
CA ILE A 100 1.74 9.84 -6.80
C ILE A 100 1.23 11.04 -7.58
N VAL A 101 -0.05 11.04 -7.96
CA VAL A 101 -0.64 12.15 -8.74
C VAL A 101 -0.49 13.48 -7.98
N ILE A 102 -0.82 13.53 -6.70
CA ILE A 102 -0.67 14.75 -5.90
C ILE A 102 0.80 15.17 -5.80
N SER A 103 1.74 14.23 -5.64
CA SER A 103 3.17 14.55 -5.48
C SER A 103 3.78 15.18 -6.74
N TYR A 104 3.35 14.75 -7.93
CA TYR A 104 3.91 15.24 -9.20
C TYR A 104 3.16 16.43 -9.80
N PHE A 105 1.84 16.51 -9.61
CA PHE A 105 1.00 17.50 -10.31
C PHE A 105 0.47 18.63 -9.43
N VAL A 106 0.72 18.59 -8.13
CA VAL A 106 0.40 19.67 -7.16
C VAL A 106 1.70 20.17 -6.55
#